data_AF-A0A848UJT3-F1
#
_entry.id   AF-A0A848UJT3-F1
#
_cell.length_a   1.000
_cell.length_b   1.000
_cell.length_c   1.000
_cell.angle_alpha   90.00
_cell.angle_beta   90.00
_cell.angle_gamma   90.00
#
_symmetry.space_group_name_H-M   'P 1'
#
loop_
_entity.id
_entity.type
_entity.pdbx_description
1 polymer ?
#
loop_
_entity_poly.entity_id
_entity_poly.type
_entity_poly.pdbx_seq_one_letter_code
_entity_poly.pdbx_strand_id
1 'polypeptide(L)'
;MAVDGTVVIDDFVPGSLANISSFAGQTLNNVTVTDDDSGDVLIGPVASLVVPDSGSHSIVAHLDASGTPTLTTFANDTSDTAQGEARFTLRHTAGAPAIDMILGDQRPITNLTNPNEAELELPDGELTDAQIAPTGDIAIAQIATLDLAANTNTIVYVVGSTADDTIDFVVQIVDFAVAPPPSTTTTSVTPTAVNTGAPIGGTSGMMLAVVALGGLTLAGGAMVARRRV
;
A
#
# COMPACT_ATOMS: atom_id res chain seq x y z
N MET A 1 8.91 13.59 -19.67
CA MET A 1 7.93 12.81 -20.48
C MET A 1 7.07 13.73 -21.31
N ALA A 2 7.00 13.46 -22.61
CA ALA A 2 6.15 14.19 -23.55
C ALA A 2 5.12 13.27 -24.22
N VAL A 3 3.96 13.83 -24.56
CA VAL A 3 2.88 13.21 -25.34
C VAL A 3 2.63 14.10 -26.54
N ASP A 4 2.66 13.53 -27.75
CA ASP A 4 2.57 14.28 -29.01
C ASP A 4 3.54 15.49 -29.07
N GLY A 5 4.75 15.31 -28.51
CA GLY A 5 5.79 16.34 -28.46
C GLY A 5 5.57 17.46 -27.42
N THR A 6 4.49 17.40 -26.64
CA THR A 6 4.23 18.33 -25.53
C THR A 6 4.65 17.69 -24.21
N VAL A 7 5.51 18.35 -23.43
CA VAL A 7 5.91 17.89 -22.10
C VAL A 7 4.70 17.90 -21.17
N VAL A 8 4.43 16.76 -20.54
CA VAL A 8 3.30 16.57 -19.61
C VAL A 8 3.75 16.17 -18.21
N ILE A 9 4.95 15.59 -18.07
CA ILE A 9 5.60 15.29 -16.80
C ILE A 9 7.06 15.73 -16.96
N ASP A 10 7.48 16.68 -16.14
CA ASP A 10 8.84 17.22 -16.17
C ASP A 10 9.85 16.28 -15.50
N ASP A 11 11.14 16.44 -15.81
CA ASP A 11 12.27 15.71 -15.19
C ASP A 11 12.07 14.18 -15.09
N PHE A 12 11.43 13.59 -16.11
CA PHE A 12 11.09 12.17 -16.10
C PHE A 12 12.15 11.41 -16.91
N VAL A 13 13.08 10.76 -16.20
CA VAL A 13 14.22 9.99 -16.74
C VAL A 13 14.25 8.56 -16.16
N PRO A 14 15.03 7.60 -16.70
CA PRO A 14 15.16 6.27 -16.10
C PRO A 14 15.50 6.33 -14.59
N GLY A 15 14.71 5.62 -13.77
CA GLY A 15 14.71 5.73 -12.31
C GLY A 15 13.59 6.61 -11.74
N SER A 16 12.87 7.36 -12.59
CA SER A 16 11.79 8.26 -12.16
C SER A 16 10.43 7.56 -12.07
N LEU A 17 9.64 7.98 -11.09
CA LEU A 17 8.25 7.56 -10.89
C LEU A 17 7.30 8.73 -11.16
N ALA A 18 6.17 8.44 -11.78
CA ALA A 18 5.10 9.42 -11.89
C ALA A 18 3.72 8.80 -11.67
N ASN A 19 2.85 9.57 -11.04
CA ASN A 19 1.45 9.24 -10.91
C ASN A 19 0.73 9.67 -12.20
N ILE A 20 -0.01 8.74 -12.84
CA ILE A 20 -0.72 8.97 -14.10
C ILE A 20 -2.23 9.06 -13.95
N SER A 21 -2.75 9.15 -12.72
CA SER A 21 -4.19 9.24 -12.44
C SER A 21 -4.86 10.45 -13.08
N SER A 22 -4.14 11.54 -13.32
CA SER A 22 -4.64 12.71 -14.08
C SER A 22 -4.97 12.39 -15.54
N PHE A 23 -4.42 11.28 -16.07
CA PHE A 23 -4.66 10.80 -17.42
C PHE A 23 -5.65 9.64 -17.48
N ALA A 24 -6.35 9.35 -16.38
CA ALA A 24 -7.30 8.23 -16.30
C ALA A 24 -8.29 8.23 -17.49
N GLY A 25 -8.37 7.08 -18.16
CA GLY A 25 -9.20 6.82 -19.33
C GLY A 25 -8.78 7.51 -20.62
N GLN A 26 -7.57 8.06 -20.66
CA GLN A 26 -6.96 8.59 -21.87
C GLN A 26 -6.03 7.58 -22.53
N THR A 27 -5.91 7.70 -23.85
CA THR A 27 -4.85 7.05 -24.61
C THR A 27 -3.82 8.11 -24.97
N LEU A 28 -2.62 7.98 -24.40
CA LEU A 28 -1.50 8.87 -24.68
C LEU A 28 -0.75 8.33 -25.92
N ASN A 29 -0.61 9.16 -26.95
CA ASN A 29 0.05 8.75 -28.18
C ASN A 29 1.45 9.37 -28.28
N ASN A 30 2.32 8.67 -29.01
CA ASN A 30 3.67 9.14 -29.32
C ASN A 30 4.43 9.57 -28.05
N VAL A 31 4.35 8.76 -27.00
CA VAL A 31 4.96 9.05 -25.71
C VAL A 31 6.46 8.95 -25.83
N THR A 32 7.18 9.97 -25.39
CA THR A 32 8.63 9.99 -25.32
C THR A 32 9.13 10.37 -23.94
N VAL A 33 10.29 9.83 -23.58
CA VAL A 33 11.08 10.21 -22.40
C VAL A 33 12.40 10.70 -22.95
N THR A 34 12.81 11.89 -22.54
CA THR A 34 14.03 12.55 -23.00
C THR A 34 15.03 12.64 -21.86
N ASP A 35 16.31 12.67 -22.22
CA ASP A 35 17.38 13.05 -21.33
C ASP A 35 17.30 14.56 -21.10
N ASP A 36 17.29 14.99 -19.84
CA ASP A 36 17.14 16.41 -19.52
C ASP A 36 18.41 17.22 -19.82
N ASP A 37 19.59 16.58 -19.82
CA ASP A 37 20.85 17.24 -20.10
C ASP A 37 21.11 17.34 -21.61
N SER A 38 20.95 16.24 -22.36
CA SER A 38 21.26 16.20 -23.79
C SER A 38 20.05 16.52 -24.69
N GLY A 39 18.83 16.35 -24.20
CA GLY A 39 17.60 16.42 -24.99
C GLY A 39 17.35 15.21 -25.89
N ASP A 40 18.18 14.17 -25.81
CA ASP A 40 18.04 12.95 -26.60
C ASP A 40 16.82 12.14 -26.14
N VAL A 41 16.12 11.48 -27.07
CA VAL A 41 15.02 10.58 -26.72
C VAL A 41 15.60 9.27 -26.17
N LEU A 42 15.40 9.05 -24.86
CA LEU A 42 15.81 7.83 -24.16
C LEU A 42 14.80 6.70 -24.35
N ILE A 43 13.50 7.01 -24.31
CA ILE A 43 12.42 6.03 -24.49
C ILE A 43 11.42 6.56 -25.52
N GLY A 44 11.03 5.70 -26.46
CA GLY A 44 9.98 5.95 -27.43
C GLY A 44 10.48 6.32 -28.84
N PRO A 45 9.57 6.78 -29.73
CA PRO A 45 8.16 7.02 -29.45
C PRO A 45 7.38 5.73 -29.18
N VAL A 46 6.68 5.69 -28.04
CA VAL A 46 5.69 4.66 -27.75
C VAL A 46 4.40 5.07 -28.46
N ALA A 47 3.99 4.27 -29.45
CA ALA A 47 2.88 4.63 -30.33
C ALA A 47 1.57 4.88 -29.57
N SER A 48 1.29 4.07 -28.55
CA SER A 48 0.07 4.18 -27.75
C SER A 48 0.30 3.63 -26.34
N LEU A 49 -0.01 4.43 -25.33
CA LEU A 49 -0.03 4.09 -23.92
C LEU A 49 -1.46 4.32 -23.41
N VAL A 50 -2.16 3.23 -23.10
CA VAL A 50 -3.53 3.28 -22.56
C VAL A 50 -3.46 3.44 -21.05
N VAL A 51 -4.05 4.51 -20.53
CA VAL A 51 -4.16 4.73 -19.09
C VAL A 51 -5.53 4.23 -18.64
N PRO A 52 -5.61 3.27 -17.70
CA PRO A 52 -6.89 2.74 -17.24
C PRO A 52 -7.85 3.81 -16.72
N ASP A 53 -9.15 3.61 -16.95
CA ASP A 53 -10.23 4.55 -16.59
C ASP A 53 -10.41 4.76 -15.07
N SER A 54 -9.92 3.82 -14.26
CA SER A 54 -10.08 3.84 -12.81
C SER A 54 -8.98 3.03 -12.11
N GLY A 55 -8.91 3.17 -10.80
CA GLY A 55 -7.88 2.56 -9.95
C GLY A 55 -6.69 3.48 -9.73
N SER A 56 -5.76 3.03 -8.89
CA SER A 56 -4.50 3.72 -8.64
C SER A 56 -3.42 3.11 -9.53
N HIS A 57 -2.78 3.91 -10.37
CA HIS A 57 -1.74 3.46 -11.29
C HIS A 57 -0.51 4.36 -11.23
N SER A 58 0.67 3.74 -11.27
CA SER A 58 1.96 4.42 -11.36
C SER A 58 2.65 4.04 -12.65
N ILE A 59 3.34 4.98 -13.28
CA ILE A 59 4.26 4.70 -14.38
C ILE A 59 5.70 4.94 -13.92
N VAL A 60 6.60 4.11 -14.41
CA VAL A 60 8.02 4.19 -14.15
C VAL A 60 8.79 4.17 -15.46
N ALA A 61 9.74 5.10 -15.61
CA ALA A 61 10.80 5.00 -16.61
C ALA A 61 11.96 4.25 -15.98
N HIS A 62 12.44 3.18 -16.62
CA HIS A 62 13.49 2.34 -16.04
C HIS A 62 14.25 1.57 -17.11
N LEU A 63 15.24 0.78 -16.71
CA LEU A 63 15.92 -0.15 -17.59
C LEU A 63 15.20 -1.50 -17.56
N ASP A 64 14.97 -2.13 -18.70
CA ASP A 64 14.57 -3.54 -18.76
C ASP A 64 15.73 -4.45 -18.32
N ALA A 65 15.47 -5.76 -18.18
CA ALA A 65 16.48 -6.73 -17.74
C ALA A 65 17.76 -6.78 -18.64
N SER A 66 17.69 -6.25 -19.87
CA SER A 66 18.83 -6.15 -20.79
C SER A 66 19.60 -4.83 -20.67
N GLY A 67 19.13 -3.89 -19.85
CA GLY A 67 19.68 -2.55 -19.72
C GLY A 67 19.11 -1.53 -20.70
N THR A 68 18.02 -1.85 -21.41
CA THR A 68 17.40 -0.95 -22.38
C THR A 68 16.36 -0.06 -21.69
N PRO A 69 16.38 1.28 -21.86
CA PRO A 69 15.35 2.15 -21.31
C PRO A 69 13.93 1.79 -21.80
N THR A 70 12.97 1.75 -20.88
CA THR A 70 11.58 1.38 -21.14
C THR A 70 10.61 2.04 -20.15
N LEU A 71 9.31 1.97 -20.44
CA LEU A 71 8.21 2.40 -19.58
C LEU A 71 7.38 1.21 -19.14
N THR A 72 7.12 1.12 -17.84
CA THR A 72 6.16 0.15 -17.28
C THR A 72 5.11 0.86 -16.45
N THR A 73 3.85 0.49 -16.66
CA THR A 73 2.72 0.91 -15.82
C THR A 73 2.36 -0.21 -14.87
N PHE A 74 2.19 0.13 -13.61
CA PHE A 74 1.75 -0.79 -12.56
C PHE A 74 0.43 -0.31 -11.96
N ALA A 75 -0.48 -1.27 -11.72
CA ALA A 75 -1.63 -1.05 -10.86
C ALA A 75 -1.19 -1.13 -9.41
N ASN A 76 -1.55 -0.14 -8.60
CA ASN A 76 -1.26 -0.15 -7.17
C ASN A 76 -2.41 -0.86 -6.45
N ASP A 77 -2.12 -1.94 -5.74
CA ASP A 77 -3.12 -2.57 -4.89
C ASP A 77 -3.49 -1.63 -3.73
N THR A 78 -4.79 -1.37 -3.60
CA THR A 78 -5.42 -0.49 -2.61
C THR A 78 -6.48 -1.22 -1.79
N SER A 79 -6.49 -2.56 -1.87
CA SER A 79 -7.34 -3.41 -1.05
C SER A 79 -6.87 -3.43 0.41
N ASP A 80 -7.83 -3.55 1.32
CA ASP A 80 -7.56 -3.59 2.76
C ASP A 80 -6.74 -4.83 3.15
N THR A 81 -5.86 -4.66 4.14
CA THR A 81 -5.12 -5.73 4.83
C THR A 81 -5.82 -6.13 6.13
N ALA A 82 -5.35 -7.20 6.78
CA ALA A 82 -5.83 -7.52 8.12
C ALA A 82 -5.44 -6.44 9.15
N GLN A 83 -6.15 -6.40 10.27
CA GLN A 83 -5.83 -5.47 11.36
C GLN A 83 -4.42 -5.71 11.90
N GLY A 84 -3.63 -4.64 12.00
CA GLY A 84 -2.24 -4.70 12.46
C GLY A 84 -1.25 -5.11 11.37
N GLU A 85 -1.69 -5.15 10.12
CA GLU A 85 -0.84 -5.41 8.96
C GLU A 85 -0.85 -4.23 7.99
N ALA A 86 0.26 -4.07 7.29
CA ALA A 86 0.45 -3.17 6.17
C ALA A 86 0.84 -3.97 4.93
N ARG A 87 0.60 -3.41 3.75
CA ARG A 87 1.03 -4.02 2.49
C ARG A 87 2.41 -3.52 2.11
N PHE A 88 3.25 -4.45 1.69
CA PHE A 88 4.54 -4.17 1.09
C PHE A 88 4.58 -4.77 -0.32
N THR A 89 4.86 -3.95 -1.32
CA THR A 89 5.04 -4.41 -2.71
C THR A 89 6.47 -4.14 -3.14
N LEU A 90 7.18 -5.17 -3.61
CA LEU A 90 8.48 -5.04 -4.26
C LEU A 90 8.31 -5.10 -5.77
N ARG A 91 8.74 -4.06 -6.48
CA ARG A 91 8.75 -3.98 -7.94
C ARG A 91 10.18 -4.07 -8.44
N HIS A 92 10.47 -5.04 -9.28
CA HIS A 92 11.79 -5.13 -9.90
C HIS A 92 11.77 -4.40 -11.24
N THR A 93 12.46 -3.26 -11.31
CA THR A 93 12.53 -2.41 -12.51
C THR A 93 13.98 -2.09 -12.91
N ALA A 94 14.96 -2.79 -12.34
CA ALA A 94 16.36 -2.54 -12.61
C ALA A 94 16.88 -3.42 -13.76
N GLY A 95 17.86 -2.93 -14.49
CA GLY A 95 18.63 -3.69 -15.48
C GLY A 95 19.49 -4.74 -14.81
N ALA A 96 18.84 -5.83 -14.39
CA ALA A 96 19.43 -6.91 -13.64
C ALA A 96 18.74 -8.25 -13.96
N PRO A 97 19.40 -9.38 -13.69
CA PRO A 97 18.74 -10.68 -13.59
C PRO A 97 17.66 -10.70 -12.50
N ALA A 98 16.91 -11.80 -12.43
CA ALA A 98 15.94 -12.01 -11.36
C ALA A 98 16.57 -11.81 -9.97
N ILE A 99 15.77 -11.24 -9.06
CA ILE A 99 16.19 -10.91 -7.70
C ILE A 99 15.39 -11.69 -6.65
N ASP A 100 16.01 -11.85 -5.49
CA ASP A 100 15.37 -12.27 -4.25
C ASP A 100 15.37 -11.09 -3.26
N MET A 101 14.34 -11.03 -2.42
CA MET A 101 14.35 -10.21 -1.21
C MET A 101 14.76 -11.07 -0.03
N ILE A 102 15.70 -10.60 0.77
CA ILE A 102 16.15 -11.24 2.00
C ILE A 102 15.65 -10.41 3.19
N LEU A 103 15.00 -11.07 4.16
CA LEU A 103 14.67 -10.50 5.47
C LEU A 103 15.26 -11.41 6.54
N GLY A 104 16.29 -10.93 7.24
CA GLY A 104 17.07 -11.77 8.15
C GLY A 104 17.62 -13.00 7.43
N ASP A 105 17.27 -14.20 7.89
CA ASP A 105 17.72 -15.47 7.30
C ASP A 105 16.76 -16.04 6.24
N GLN A 106 15.68 -15.34 5.88
CA GLN A 106 14.63 -15.83 4.99
C GLN A 106 14.59 -15.10 3.64
N ARG A 107 14.04 -15.76 2.62
CA ARG A 107 13.77 -15.19 1.30
C ARG A 107 12.27 -15.22 0.97
N PRO A 108 11.46 -14.30 1.51
CA PRO A 108 10.02 -14.31 1.29
C PRO A 108 9.62 -14.03 -0.16
N ILE A 109 10.48 -13.34 -0.92
CA ILE A 109 10.31 -13.12 -2.36
C ILE A 109 11.53 -13.73 -3.05
N THR A 110 11.29 -14.62 -4.01
CA THR A 110 12.36 -15.25 -4.79
C THR A 110 12.07 -15.19 -6.27
N ASN A 111 13.11 -15.10 -7.10
CA ASN A 111 13.01 -15.14 -8.54
C ASN A 111 12.05 -14.10 -9.13
N LEU A 112 12.04 -12.89 -8.54
CA LEU A 112 11.29 -11.77 -9.06
C LEU A 112 12.03 -11.20 -10.28
N THR A 113 11.43 -11.30 -11.46
CA THR A 113 12.04 -10.83 -12.73
C THR A 113 11.55 -9.44 -13.10
N ASN A 114 12.37 -8.61 -13.75
CA ASN A 114 11.94 -7.32 -14.29
C ASN A 114 11.02 -7.51 -15.51
N PRO A 115 9.85 -6.82 -15.61
CA PRO A 115 9.35 -5.73 -14.74
C PRO A 115 8.24 -6.19 -13.77
N ASN A 116 8.34 -7.36 -13.15
CA ASN A 116 7.27 -7.89 -12.30
C ASN A 116 7.35 -7.36 -10.86
N GLU A 117 6.27 -7.61 -10.12
CA GLU A 117 6.12 -7.26 -8.71
C GLU A 117 5.75 -8.48 -7.86
N ALA A 118 6.00 -8.37 -6.55
CA ALA A 118 5.55 -9.31 -5.55
C ALA A 118 5.06 -8.54 -4.32
N GLU A 119 4.04 -9.07 -3.65
CA GLU A 119 3.40 -8.44 -2.51
C GLU A 119 3.48 -9.32 -1.26
N LEU A 120 3.64 -8.67 -0.12
CA LEU A 120 3.62 -9.27 1.21
C LEU A 120 2.67 -8.46 2.10
N GLU A 121 1.88 -9.14 2.91
CA GLU A 121 1.22 -8.54 4.07
C GLU A 121 2.14 -8.76 5.27
N LEU A 122 2.59 -7.66 5.87
CA LEU A 122 3.56 -7.66 6.96
C LEU A 122 2.95 -6.94 8.17
N PRO A 123 3.37 -7.25 9.40
CA PRO A 123 2.99 -6.45 10.56
C PRO A 123 3.30 -4.96 10.33
N ASP A 124 2.40 -4.08 10.78
CA ASP A 124 2.66 -2.64 10.74
C ASP A 124 3.84 -2.25 11.65
N GLY A 125 4.56 -1.19 11.26
CA GLY A 125 5.76 -0.70 11.93
C GLY A 125 7.05 -0.85 11.11
N GLU A 126 8.20 -0.83 11.79
CA GLU A 126 9.50 -0.76 11.12
C GLU A 126 9.89 -2.07 10.42
N LEU A 127 10.06 -2.01 9.11
CA LEU A 127 10.75 -3.03 8.33
C LEU A 127 12.25 -2.71 8.29
N THR A 128 13.03 -3.57 8.93
CA THR A 128 14.49 -3.47 9.02
C THR A 128 15.16 -4.67 8.34
N ASP A 129 16.46 -4.56 8.08
CA ASP A 129 17.30 -5.65 7.55
C ASP A 129 16.80 -6.27 6.23
N ALA A 130 16.04 -5.51 5.44
CA ALA A 130 15.61 -5.92 4.11
C ALA A 130 16.76 -5.71 3.11
N GLN A 131 17.08 -6.74 2.33
CA GLN A 131 18.15 -6.71 1.34
C GLN A 131 17.68 -7.30 0.01
N ILE A 132 18.35 -6.91 -1.08
CA ILE A 132 18.16 -7.47 -2.41
C ILE A 132 19.41 -8.24 -2.81
N ALA A 133 19.19 -9.41 -3.42
CA ALA A 133 20.23 -10.26 -3.99
C ALA A 133 19.82 -10.71 -5.39
N PRO A 134 20.76 -11.00 -6.30
CA PRO A 134 20.46 -11.87 -7.43
C PRO A 134 19.91 -13.22 -6.93
N THR A 135 18.99 -13.82 -7.69
CA THR A 135 18.33 -15.08 -7.31
C THR A 135 19.35 -16.15 -6.94
N GLY A 136 19.26 -16.65 -5.70
CA GLY A 136 20.16 -17.70 -5.19
C GLY A 136 21.59 -17.27 -4.85
N ASP A 137 21.90 -15.97 -4.91
CA ASP A 137 23.23 -15.41 -4.59
C ASP A 137 23.20 -14.54 -3.33
N ILE A 138 24.34 -13.96 -2.95
CA ILE A 138 24.48 -13.07 -1.79
C ILE A 138 23.85 -11.68 -2.05
N ALA A 139 23.50 -10.99 -0.97
CA ALA A 139 22.96 -9.64 -1.02
C ALA A 139 23.95 -8.65 -1.68
N ILE A 140 23.42 -7.77 -2.52
CA ILE A 140 24.16 -6.72 -3.22
C ILE A 140 23.72 -5.31 -2.81
N ALA A 141 22.51 -5.16 -2.27
CA ALA A 141 21.96 -3.88 -1.85
C ALA A 141 21.09 -4.04 -0.61
N GLN A 142 21.11 -3.03 0.26
CA GLN A 142 20.28 -2.97 1.46
C GLN A 142 19.20 -1.90 1.28
N ILE A 143 17.95 -2.26 1.55
CA ILE A 143 16.85 -1.32 1.60
C ILE A 143 16.94 -0.59 2.95
N ALA A 144 16.85 0.74 2.91
CA ALA A 144 16.81 1.54 4.14
C ALA A 144 15.60 1.14 5.00
N THR A 145 15.67 1.39 6.31
CA THR A 145 14.53 1.14 7.21
C THR A 145 13.27 1.85 6.69
N LEU A 146 12.18 1.10 6.56
CA LEU A 146 10.89 1.61 6.12
C LEU A 146 9.89 1.55 7.27
N ASP A 147 9.05 2.57 7.39
CA ASP A 147 7.91 2.57 8.31
C ASP A 147 6.66 2.09 7.55
N LEU A 148 6.20 0.88 7.84
CA LEU A 148 5.04 0.28 7.21
C LEU A 148 3.78 0.72 7.97
N ALA A 149 3.14 1.78 7.49
CA ALA A 149 1.92 2.29 8.10
C ALA A 149 0.71 1.39 7.81
N ALA A 150 -0.14 1.17 8.82
CA ALA A 150 -1.41 0.46 8.65
C ALA A 150 -2.29 1.14 7.59
N ASN A 151 -3.06 0.34 6.85
CA ASN A 151 -3.92 0.79 5.75
C ASN A 151 -3.18 1.46 4.58
N THR A 152 -1.91 1.12 4.38
CA THR A 152 -1.11 1.60 3.24
C THR A 152 -0.42 0.44 2.51
N ASN A 153 -0.12 0.67 1.24
CA ASN A 153 0.82 -0.10 0.45
C ASN A 153 2.12 0.69 0.32
N THR A 154 3.19 0.21 0.95
CA THR A 154 4.56 0.70 0.75
C THR A 154 5.19 -0.06 -0.41
N ILE A 155 5.38 0.63 -1.52
CA ILE A 155 5.88 0.07 -2.78
C ILE A 155 7.34 0.47 -2.95
N VAL A 156 8.24 -0.51 -3.02
CA VAL A 156 9.66 -0.30 -3.29
C VAL A 156 9.99 -0.72 -4.71
N TYR A 157 10.52 0.21 -5.49
CA TYR A 157 11.02 -0.04 -6.83
C TYR A 157 12.52 -0.23 -6.77
N VAL A 158 13.00 -1.38 -7.23
CA VAL A 158 14.43 -1.60 -7.48
C VAL A 158 14.76 -1.01 -8.85
N VAL A 159 15.59 0.02 -8.89
CA VAL A 159 15.98 0.75 -10.12
C VAL A 159 17.49 0.68 -10.32
N GLY A 160 17.98 1.23 -11.44
CA GLY A 160 19.41 1.18 -11.81
C GLY A 160 19.80 -0.08 -12.57
N SER A 161 21.05 -0.49 -12.46
CA SER A 161 21.64 -1.61 -13.19
C SER A 161 22.65 -2.36 -12.34
N THR A 162 22.63 -3.70 -12.37
CA THR A 162 23.69 -4.51 -11.77
C THR A 162 24.97 -4.51 -12.59
N ALA A 163 24.89 -4.25 -13.90
CA ALA A 163 26.07 -4.21 -14.76
C ALA A 163 26.92 -2.96 -14.50
N ASP A 164 26.27 -1.88 -14.07
CA ASP A 164 26.89 -0.56 -13.84
C ASP A 164 27.07 -0.24 -12.35
N ASP A 165 26.75 -1.16 -11.45
CA ASP A 165 26.78 -0.96 -9.99
C ASP A 165 25.97 0.27 -9.52
N THR A 166 24.79 0.47 -10.11
CA THR A 166 23.91 1.63 -9.85
C THR A 166 22.58 1.26 -9.20
N ILE A 167 22.46 0.07 -8.61
CA ILE A 167 21.23 -0.36 -7.94
C ILE A 167 20.84 0.62 -6.84
N ASP A 168 19.61 1.12 -6.92
CA ASP A 168 19.02 2.03 -5.94
C ASP A 168 17.52 1.72 -5.74
N PHE A 169 16.89 2.40 -4.80
CA PHE A 169 15.50 2.18 -4.40
C PHE A 169 14.69 3.46 -4.45
N VAL A 170 13.54 3.39 -5.11
CA VAL A 170 12.53 4.45 -5.03
C VAL A 170 11.33 3.94 -4.25
N VAL A 171 10.86 4.71 -3.28
CA VAL A 171 9.75 4.33 -2.40
C VAL A 171 8.53 5.17 -2.73
N GLN A 172 7.39 4.51 -2.89
CA GLN A 172 6.09 5.12 -3.05
C GLN A 172 5.15 4.60 -1.96
N ILE A 173 4.42 5.48 -1.31
CA ILE A 173 3.36 5.10 -0.36
C ILE A 173 2.01 5.35 -1.04
N VAL A 174 1.12 4.35 -0.98
CA VAL A 174 -0.24 4.43 -1.51
C VAL A 174 -1.22 4.11 -0.38
N ASP A 175 -2.10 5.04 -0.08
CA ASP A 175 -3.18 4.80 0.89
C ASP A 175 -4.23 3.83 0.31
N PHE A 176 -4.79 2.98 1.16
CA PHE A 176 -5.97 2.19 0.77
C PHE A 176 -7.17 3.11 0.57
N ALA A 177 -8.09 2.66 -0.28
CA ALA A 177 -9.32 3.40 -0.47
C ALA A 177 -10.16 3.32 0.81
N VAL A 178 -10.13 4.38 1.62
CA VAL A 178 -10.95 4.45 2.84
C VAL A 178 -12.43 4.42 2.42
N ALA A 179 -13.11 3.32 2.74
CA ALA A 179 -14.56 3.27 2.60
C ALA A 179 -15.17 4.44 3.41
N PRO A 180 -16.12 5.20 2.86
CA PRO A 180 -16.85 6.18 3.64
C PRO A 180 -17.38 5.51 4.92
N PRO A 181 -17.28 6.14 6.10
CA PRO A 181 -17.81 5.54 7.32
C PRO A 181 -19.26 5.13 7.07
N PRO A 182 -19.69 3.94 7.52
CA PRO A 182 -21.05 3.50 7.28
C PRO A 182 -21.99 4.58 7.80
N SER A 183 -22.86 5.09 6.94
CA SER A 183 -23.92 6.01 7.34
C SER A 183 -24.77 5.31 8.39
N THR A 184 -24.50 5.57 9.67
CA THR A 184 -25.38 5.13 10.74
C THR A 184 -26.64 5.98 10.63
N THR A 185 -27.59 5.54 9.80
CA THR A 185 -28.97 5.99 9.94
C THR A 185 -29.45 5.44 11.27
N THR A 186 -29.13 6.14 12.37
CA THR A 186 -29.90 6.02 13.59
C THR A 186 -31.29 6.50 13.23
N THR A 187 -32.19 5.58 12.90
CA THR A 187 -33.62 5.84 13.04
C THR A 187 -33.82 6.13 14.53
N SER A 188 -33.71 7.41 14.88
CA SER A 188 -34.17 7.94 16.16
C SER A 188 -35.67 7.74 16.18
N VAL A 189 -36.09 6.54 16.59
CA VAL A 189 -37.46 6.30 17.02
C VAL A 189 -37.63 7.11 18.31
N THR A 190 -38.15 8.32 18.18
CA THR A 190 -38.65 9.07 19.33
C THR A 190 -39.66 8.17 20.04
N PRO A 191 -39.43 7.77 21.32
CA PRO A 191 -40.41 6.99 22.05
C PRO A 191 -41.70 7.79 22.16
N THR A 192 -42.77 7.36 21.51
CA THR A 192 -44.08 8.03 21.54
C THR A 192 -44.90 7.70 22.79
N ALA A 193 -44.42 6.81 23.65
CA ALA A 193 -45.07 6.48 24.91
C ALA A 193 -44.06 6.08 25.99
N VAL A 194 -44.21 6.69 27.17
CA VAL A 194 -43.68 6.20 28.44
C VAL A 194 -44.86 5.66 29.24
N ASN A 195 -44.79 4.38 29.65
CA ASN A 195 -45.79 3.79 30.55
C ASN A 195 -45.57 4.34 31.96
N THR A 196 -46.29 5.39 32.36
CA THR A 196 -46.15 6.02 33.69
C THR A 196 -47.02 5.40 34.78
N GLY A 197 -47.66 4.24 34.54
CA GLY A 197 -48.58 3.62 35.49
C GLY A 197 -49.89 4.42 35.67
N ALA A 198 -50.99 3.72 35.94
CA ALA A 198 -52.29 4.36 36.15
C ALA A 198 -52.33 5.12 37.50
N PRO A 199 -53.11 6.21 37.61
CA PRO A 199 -53.26 6.95 38.86
C PRO A 199 -53.89 6.05 39.93
N ILE A 200 -53.21 5.95 41.07
CA ILE A 200 -53.71 5.28 42.28
C ILE A 200 -54.91 6.08 42.80
N GLY A 201 -56.12 5.57 42.58
CA GLY A 201 -57.34 6.11 43.18
C GLY A 201 -57.28 5.95 44.70
N GLY A 202 -57.46 7.06 45.42
CA GLY A 202 -57.30 7.09 46.86
C GLY A 202 -58.32 6.23 47.60
N THR A 203 -57.86 5.16 48.24
CA THR A 203 -58.43 4.60 49.46
C THR A 203 -57.34 3.92 50.27
N SER A 204 -57.37 4.17 51.58
CA SER A 204 -56.40 3.79 52.60
C SER A 204 -56.03 2.30 52.61
N GLY A 205 -54.74 1.99 52.72
CA GLY A 205 -54.26 0.63 52.97
C GLY A 205 -52.74 0.51 52.84
N MET A 206 -52.09 0.31 53.98
CA MET A 206 -50.66 0.01 54.20
C MET A 206 -50.11 -1.08 53.26
N MET A 207 -48.84 -0.98 52.82
CA MET A 207 -47.81 -2.05 52.88
C MET A 207 -46.49 -1.59 52.23
N LEU A 208 -45.40 -1.77 52.97
CA LEU A 208 -44.00 -1.66 52.56
C LEU A 208 -43.63 -2.74 51.52
N ALA A 209 -42.72 -2.43 50.59
CA ALA A 209 -41.71 -3.39 50.14
C ALA A 209 -40.43 -2.66 49.69
N VAL A 210 -39.36 -2.96 50.42
CA VAL A 210 -37.95 -2.60 50.22
C VAL A 210 -37.34 -3.52 49.14
N VAL A 211 -36.17 -3.14 48.59
CA VAL A 211 -34.95 -3.95 48.26
C VAL A 211 -34.27 -3.33 47.03
N ALA A 212 -33.21 -2.52 47.19
CA ALA A 212 -31.77 -2.85 47.37
C ALA A 212 -31.06 -3.16 46.04
N LEU A 213 -30.15 -2.29 45.58
CA LEU A 213 -28.68 -2.30 45.78
C LEU A 213 -27.92 -3.35 44.94
N GLY A 214 -26.83 -2.90 44.31
CA GLY A 214 -25.70 -3.72 43.87
C GLY A 214 -25.41 -3.58 42.37
N GLY A 215 -24.21 -3.31 41.89
CA GLY A 215 -22.92 -3.16 42.56
C GLY A 215 -21.84 -3.01 41.48
N LEU A 216 -20.91 -2.08 41.73
CA LEU A 216 -19.65 -1.90 41.02
C LEU A 216 -18.71 -3.07 41.36
N THR A 217 -18.07 -3.70 40.38
CA THR A 217 -16.91 -4.59 40.62
C THR A 217 -15.80 -4.35 39.58
N LEU A 218 -14.65 -3.90 40.09
CA LEU A 218 -13.32 -3.95 39.49
C LEU A 218 -12.63 -5.26 39.91
N ALA A 219 -11.99 -5.96 38.97
CA ALA A 219 -10.85 -6.90 39.12
C ALA A 219 -10.52 -7.42 37.69
N GLY A 220 -9.29 -7.53 37.16
CA GLY A 220 -7.97 -7.68 37.76
C GLY A 220 -7.46 -9.11 37.55
N GLY A 221 -6.49 -9.33 36.64
CA GLY A 221 -5.47 -10.39 36.81
C GLY A 221 -5.23 -11.45 35.70
N ALA A 222 -4.02 -11.37 35.12
CA ALA A 222 -3.01 -12.44 34.93
C ALA A 222 -3.10 -13.52 33.83
N MET A 223 -2.15 -13.40 32.89
CA MET A 223 -1.16 -14.39 32.39
C MET A 223 -1.32 -15.87 32.81
N VAL A 224 -1.43 -16.78 31.82
CA VAL A 224 -0.97 -18.19 31.95
C VAL A 224 -0.40 -18.67 30.61
N ALA A 225 0.88 -19.07 30.64
CA ALA A 225 1.56 -19.85 29.62
C ALA A 225 1.09 -21.32 29.63
N ARG A 226 1.03 -21.97 28.45
CA ARG A 226 1.02 -23.42 28.36
C ARG A 226 1.85 -23.92 27.17
N ARG A 227 2.97 -24.55 27.54
CA ARG A 227 3.78 -25.50 26.76
C ARG A 227 3.18 -26.91 26.91
N ARG A 228 3.23 -27.73 25.85
CA ARG A 228 3.16 -29.22 25.79
C ARG A 228 3.08 -29.61 24.29
N VAL A 229 3.73 -30.63 23.73
CA VAL A 229 4.79 -31.60 24.09
C VAL A 229 5.55 -31.81 22.77
#